data_AF-A0A659QIY8-F1
#
_entry.id   AF-A0A659QIY8-F1
#
_cell.length_a   1.000
_cell.length_b   1.000
_cell.length_c   1.000
_cell.angle_alpha   90.00
_cell.angle_beta   90.00
_cell.angle_gamma   90.00
#
_symmetry.space_group_name_H-M   'P 1'
#
loop_
_entity.id
_entity.type
_entity.pdbx_description
1 polymer ?
#
loop_
_entity_poly.entity_id
_entity_poly.type
_entity_poly.pdbx_seq_one_letter_code
_entity_poly.pdbx_strand_id
1 'polypeptide(L)' 'AAEIMKKTDFDKVASEYTKIGTISTTGEMSPLDAREDLIKKADEKGADVVVLTSGQTENKIHGTADIYKKK' A
#
# COMPACT_ATOMS: atom_id res chain seq x y z
N ALA A 1 -5.65 -10.44 5.07
CA ALA A 1 -5.60 -9.83 3.73
C ALA A 1 -5.64 -8.34 3.90
N ALA A 2 -4.54 -7.65 3.60
CA ALA A 2 -4.50 -6.19 3.66
C ALA A 2 -5.42 -5.58 2.59
N GLU A 3 -6.20 -4.56 2.94
CA GLU A 3 -7.05 -3.82 1.99
C GLU A 3 -6.37 -2.55 1.50
N ILE A 4 -6.45 -2.29 0.18
CA ILE A 4 -6.01 -1.00 -0.36
C ILE A 4 -7.06 0.05 -0.04
N MET A 5 -6.69 1.02 0.80
CA MET A 5 -7.54 2.14 1.16
C MET A 5 -7.03 3.43 0.52
N LYS A 6 -7.94 4.30 0.09
CA LYS A 6 -7.58 5.63 -0.42
C LYS A 6 -7.08 6.48 0.75
N LYS A 7 -6.13 7.37 0.48
CA LYS A 7 -5.62 8.32 1.50
C LYS A 7 -6.76 9.09 2.19
N THR A 8 -7.79 9.47 1.44
CA THR A 8 -8.96 10.21 1.96
C THR A 8 -9.80 9.41 2.96
N ASP A 9 -10.01 8.12 2.71
CA ASP A 9 -10.74 7.23 3.62
C ASP A 9 -9.85 6.85 4.81
N PHE A 10 -8.58 6.59 4.54
CA PHE A 10 -7.59 6.32 5.57
C PHE A 10 -7.46 7.47 6.57
N ASP A 11 -7.46 8.74 6.14
CA ASP A 11 -7.32 9.90 7.02
C ASP A 11 -8.36 9.93 8.17
N LYS A 12 -9.59 9.45 7.90
CA LYS A 12 -10.67 9.38 8.89
C LYS A 12 -10.41 8.32 9.96
N VAL A 13 -9.85 7.19 9.55
CA VAL A 13 -9.56 6.07 10.43
C VAL A 13 -8.12 6.07 10.92
N ALA A 14 -7.24 6.92 10.38
CA ALA A 14 -5.79 6.93 10.61
C ALA A 14 -5.43 6.98 12.10
N SER A 15 -6.30 7.55 12.93
CA SER A 15 -6.16 7.56 14.39
C SER A 15 -6.18 6.16 15.02
N GLU A 16 -6.98 5.24 14.45
CA GLU A 16 -7.13 3.83 14.85
C GLU A 16 -6.06 2.92 14.24
N TYR A 17 -5.29 3.43 13.28
CA TYR A 17 -4.24 2.68 12.61
C TYR A 17 -2.84 3.20 12.98
N THR A 18 -1.84 2.34 12.89
CA THR A 18 -0.44 2.71 13.11
C THR A 18 0.35 2.38 11.86
N LYS A 19 1.14 3.33 11.36
CA LYS A 19 2.07 3.06 10.26
C LYS A 19 3.10 2.04 10.75
N ILE A 20 3.05 0.84 10.21
CA ILE A 20 4.00 -0.22 10.54
C ILE A 20 5.16 -0.30 9.55
N GLY A 21 5.03 0.37 8.41
CA GLY A 21 6.08 0.41 7.41
C GLY A 21 5.67 1.11 6.12
N THR A 22 6.59 1.08 5.17
CA THR A 22 6.38 1.52 3.79
C THR A 22 6.86 0.39 2.90
N ILE A 23 6.08 0.07 1.88
CA ILE A 23 6.39 -0.93 0.88
C ILE A 23 6.48 -0.25 -0.49
N SER A 24 7.33 -0.81 -1.33
CA SER A 24 7.53 -0.33 -2.68
C SER A 24 7.69 -1.50 -3.61
N THR A 25 7.22 -1.31 -4.84
CA THR A 25 7.54 -2.23 -5.92
C THR A 25 8.93 -1.91 -6.45
N THR A 26 9.76 -2.93 -6.58
CA THR A 26 11.14 -2.82 -7.09
C THR A 26 11.17 -3.51 -8.44
N GLY A 27 11.06 -2.76 -9.52
CA GLY A 27 11.16 -3.28 -10.88
C GLY A 27 10.08 -2.81 -11.84
N GLU A 28 10.29 -3.12 -13.12
CA GLU A 28 9.33 -2.89 -14.19
C GLU A 28 8.25 -3.98 -14.13
N MET A 29 7.11 -3.66 -13.53
CA MET A 29 5.97 -4.56 -13.45
C MET A 29 4.67 -3.84 -13.82
N SER A 30 3.68 -4.61 -14.28
CA SER A 30 2.37 -4.08 -14.63
C SER A 30 1.66 -3.47 -13.41
N PRO A 31 0.80 -2.44 -13.58
CA PRO A 31 0.02 -1.85 -12.49
C PRO A 31 -0.77 -2.86 -11.65
N LEU A 32 -1.22 -3.94 -12.27
CA LEU A 32 -1.98 -5.00 -11.61
C LEU A 32 -1.07 -5.80 -10.66
N ASP A 33 0.03 -6.29 -11.21
CA ASP A 33 1.06 -7.08 -10.53
C ASP A 33 1.66 -6.25 -9.37
N ALA A 34 1.91 -4.96 -9.60
CA ALA A 34 2.37 -4.02 -8.58
C ALA A 34 1.40 -3.94 -7.40
N ARG A 35 0.10 -3.89 -7.65
CA ARG A 35 -0.91 -3.88 -6.58
C ARG A 35 -0.93 -5.19 -5.82
N GLU A 36 -0.86 -6.32 -6.50
CA GLU A 36 -0.84 -7.63 -5.86
C GLU A 36 0.40 -7.83 -4.98
N ASP A 37 1.59 -7.44 -5.47
CA ASP A 37 2.84 -7.49 -4.70
C ASP A 37 2.76 -6.59 -3.45
N LEU A 38 2.19 -5.40 -3.59
CA LEU A 38 1.99 -4.49 -2.45
C LEU A 38 1.04 -5.11 -1.40
N ILE A 39 -0.07 -5.72 -1.82
CA ILE A 39 -1.01 -6.39 -0.90
C ILE A 39 -0.34 -7.58 -0.21
N LYS A 40 0.41 -8.40 -0.95
CA LYS A 40 1.17 -9.52 -0.38
C LYS A 40 2.17 -9.05 0.67
N LYS A 41 3.01 -8.08 0.34
CA LYS A 41 3.99 -7.51 1.28
C LYS A 41 3.32 -6.93 2.52
N ALA A 42 2.17 -6.28 2.34
CA ALA A 42 1.39 -5.75 3.45
C ALA A 42 0.86 -6.87 4.36
N ASP A 43 0.28 -7.92 3.78
CA ASP A 43 -0.24 -9.08 4.51
C ASP A 43 0.89 -9.82 5.27
N GLU A 44 2.04 -10.02 4.63
CA GLU A 44 3.24 -10.60 5.27
C GLU A 44 3.75 -9.77 6.46
N LYS A 45 3.61 -8.44 6.38
CA LYS A 45 3.95 -7.52 7.48
C LYS A 45 2.86 -7.46 8.56
N GLY A 46 1.71 -8.10 8.35
CA GLY A 46 0.56 -8.02 9.23
C GLY A 46 -0.11 -6.63 9.21
N ALA A 47 -0.10 -5.98 8.04
CA ALA A 47 -0.85 -4.77 7.81
C ALA A 47 -2.32 -5.11 7.52
N ASP A 48 -3.22 -4.30 8.04
CA ASP A 48 -4.65 -4.35 7.73
C ASP A 48 -4.98 -3.45 6.55
N VAL A 49 -4.26 -2.34 6.39
CA VAL A 49 -4.53 -1.31 5.39
C VAL A 49 -3.26 -0.93 4.63
N VAL A 50 -3.40 -0.78 3.31
CA VAL A 50 -2.37 -0.32 2.38
C VAL A 50 -2.84 0.99 1.75
N VAL A 51 -2.07 2.07 1.93
CA VAL A 51 -2.38 3.38 1.35
C VAL A 51 -1.36 3.67 0.26
N LEU A 52 -1.82 3.69 -0.98
CA LEU A 52 -1.00 4.09 -2.13
C LEU A 52 -0.63 5.58 -1.99
N THR A 53 0.66 5.87 -1.81
CA THR A 53 1.18 7.25 -1.69
C THR A 53 1.67 7.80 -3.01
N SER A 54 2.14 6.96 -3.93
CA SER A 54 2.51 7.37 -5.28
C SER A 54 2.31 6.21 -6.25
N GLY A 55 1.66 6.50 -7.37
CA GLY A 55 1.39 5.49 -8.38
C GLY A 55 0.84 6.11 -9.66
N GLN A 56 1.70 6.81 -10.41
CA GLN A 56 1.67 6.79 -11.88
C GLN A 56 2.77 7.65 -12.51
N THR A 57 3.54 7.06 -13.40
CA THR A 57 4.03 7.73 -14.61
C THR A 57 3.89 6.75 -15.77
N GLU A 58 3.45 7.29 -16.90
CA GLU A 58 2.75 6.71 -18.05
C GLU A 58 3.30 5.45 -18.74
N ASN A 59 4.33 4.75 -18.24
CA ASN A 59 4.85 3.53 -18.91
C ASN A 59 5.61 2.52 -18.01
N LYS A 60 6.04 2.89 -16.79
CA LYS A 60 6.77 1.99 -15.86
C LYS A 60 6.43 2.39 -14.43
N ILE A 61 5.81 1.50 -13.62
CA ILE A 61 5.28 1.89 -12.31
C ILE A 61 6.17 1.40 -11.16
N HIS A 62 6.89 2.34 -10.55
CA HIS A 62 7.37 2.20 -9.17
C HIS A 62 6.26 2.71 -8.26
N GLY A 63 5.45 1.79 -7.72
CA GLY A 63 4.38 2.11 -6.79
C GLY A 63 4.94 2.10 -5.37
N THR A 64 4.79 3.20 -4.64
CA THR A 64 5.04 3.22 -3.19
C THR A 64 3.70 3.24 -2.47
N ALA A 65 3.60 2.42 -1.44
CA ALA A 65 2.45 2.38 -0.56
C ALA A 65 2.89 2.32 0.91
N ASP A 66 2.19 3.04 1.75
CA ASP A 66 2.34 2.93 3.19
C ASP A 66 1.44 1.83 3.72
N ILE A 67 1.95 1.06 4.70
CA ILE A 67 1.19 -0.02 5.33
C ILE A 67 0.90 0.29 6.79
N TYR A 68 -0.31 -0.04 7.19
CA TYR A 68 -0.85 0.31 8.49
C TYR A 68 -1.52 -0.89 9.15
N LYS A 69 -1.33 -1.00 10.45
CA LYS A 69 -1.95 -2.04 11.29
C LYS A 69 -2.97 -1.40 12.23
N LYS A 70 -4.13 -2.04 12.36
CA LYS A 70 -5.15 -1.60 13.31
C LYS A 70 -4.65 -1.80 14.74
N LYS A 71 -4.84 -0.78 15.58
CA LYS A 71 -4.53 -0.86 17.02
C LYS A 71 -5.50 -1.76 17.77
#